data_AF-A0A821Z0I9-F1
#
_entry.id   AF-A0A821Z0I9-F1
#
_cell.length_a   1.000
_cell.length_b   1.000
_cell.length_c   1.000
_cell.angle_alpha   90.00
_cell.angle_beta   90.00
_cell.angle_gamma   90.00
#
_symmetry.space_group_name_H-M   'P 1'
#
loop_
_entity.id
_entity.type
_entity.pdbx_description
1 polymer ?
#
loop_
_entity_poly.entity_id
_entity_poly.type
_entity_poly.pdbx_seq_one_letter_code
_entity_poly.pdbx_strand_id
1 'polypeptide(L)'
;EHALITIMATSGTTTTFAIKAITVQRIYYNYPVTHVNGILFISVMHLLAFSIAGILKRYLVWPASMIWPKTLMSCCLMRTLNIENQTETTKTRWTMSRSKFFWLVVLFQFLWYWFPGYIFPLLSMFSFICMIAPHNIVFSQITGANGLGLGVLQFDWNACVSFFDSPILVPFWAHVNLFVGFIIVIWILTPIIYYTNTWDSKKMPIISNRHFDINGNFYDPVKVLNKDLHLNETAYAIYGGIRMTAGQAIRHGFMFAAFSAAIMHTILYHVLGVPIDIFSSLVLPGNPIGFLTLRAFTHSCQYQIIPPRITFCMLLICPIVAGIVQYITAIYLLNHVPNICTHENPSWKCLYVETLYTSSIIWGAIGFVKTFGISSIYSPLLFGLLLGLVLPIISWFLWKKFPNIKWLAFIHVPIIFVTTNNIPPAPAGEYTTWFLVGFIFNFILYRYAHAWWEKYAYVFSAAMSCGVAICGFIIFFMLQNNNIEFPEWWGTGGPTRDGCPLEIANYSGYVVTG
;
A
#
# COMPACT_ATOMS: atom_id res chain seq x y z
N GLU A 1 21.91 -18.72 11.71
CA GLU A 1 22.45 -18.05 10.52
C GLU A 1 21.38 -17.53 9.57
N HIS A 2 20.56 -18.40 8.94
CA HIS A 2 19.50 -18.00 8.00
C HIS A 2 18.59 -16.85 8.49
N ALA A 3 18.32 -16.81 9.80
CA ALA A 3 17.48 -15.77 10.40
C ALA A 3 18.15 -14.39 10.40
N LEU A 4 19.47 -14.33 10.63
CA LEU A 4 20.25 -13.09 10.55
C LEU A 4 20.36 -12.60 9.10
N ILE A 5 20.57 -13.51 8.15
CA ILE A 5 20.55 -13.20 6.72
C ILE A 5 19.20 -12.63 6.31
N THR A 6 18.10 -13.20 6.81
CA THR A 6 16.74 -12.70 6.54
C THR A 6 16.54 -11.30 7.08
N ILE A 7 17.03 -11.00 8.30
CA ILE A 7 16.98 -9.63 8.87
C ILE A 7 17.76 -8.64 8.00
N MET A 8 18.96 -9.04 7.56
CA MET A 8 19.79 -8.19 6.69
C MET A 8 19.11 -7.96 5.33
N ALA A 9 18.57 -9.01 4.71
CA ALA A 9 17.89 -8.91 3.42
C ALA A 9 16.62 -8.04 3.50
N THR A 10 15.78 -8.27 4.51
CA THR A 10 14.52 -7.50 4.71
C THR A 10 14.76 -6.03 5.01
N SER A 11 15.91 -5.67 5.57
CA SER A 11 16.30 -4.27 5.76
C SER A 11 16.52 -3.52 4.44
N GLY A 12 16.84 -4.24 3.35
CA GLY A 12 17.12 -3.66 2.04
C GLY A 12 15.96 -3.70 1.04
N THR A 13 14.90 -4.47 1.30
CA THR A 13 13.82 -4.71 0.31
C THR A 13 12.91 -3.51 0.08
N THR A 14 12.73 -2.64 1.07
CA THR A 14 11.84 -1.48 0.95
C THR A 14 12.64 -0.18 0.84
N THR A 15 12.29 0.66 -0.14
CA THR A 15 12.86 2.00 -0.29
C THR A 15 12.51 2.88 0.90
N THR A 16 13.50 3.53 1.48
CA THR A 16 13.30 4.41 2.64
C THR A 16 12.57 5.70 2.26
N PHE A 17 11.76 6.24 3.18
CA PHE A 17 11.07 7.52 2.96
C PHE A 17 12.03 8.69 2.77
N ALA A 18 13.17 8.66 3.47
CA ALA A 18 14.21 9.66 3.34
C ALA A 18 14.70 9.80 1.89
N ILE A 19 14.91 8.66 1.20
CA ILE A 19 15.29 8.65 -0.22
C ILE A 19 14.16 9.23 -1.08
N LYS A 20 12.91 8.82 -0.87
CA LYS A 20 11.76 9.37 -1.60
C LYS A 20 11.69 10.89 -1.45
N ALA A 21 11.88 11.41 -0.24
CA ALA A 21 11.86 12.85 0.03
C ALA A 21 13.00 13.59 -0.69
N ILE A 22 14.22 13.03 -0.68
CA ILE A 22 15.36 13.59 -1.43
C ILE A 22 15.07 13.59 -2.94
N THR A 23 14.50 12.50 -3.47
CA THR A 23 14.11 12.42 -4.88
C THR A 23 13.06 13.47 -5.23
N VAL A 24 12.05 13.69 -4.37
CA VAL A 24 11.05 14.74 -4.57
C VAL A 24 11.70 16.13 -4.62
N GLN A 25 12.58 16.43 -3.67
CA GLN A 25 13.29 17.72 -3.61
C GLN A 25 14.10 17.98 -4.88
N ARG A 26 14.76 16.96 -5.42
CA ARG A 26 15.61 17.08 -6.60
C ARG A 26 14.83 17.15 -7.92
N ILE A 27 13.81 16.31 -8.10
CA ILE A 27 13.03 16.24 -9.35
C ILE A 27 12.00 17.36 -9.45
N TYR A 28 11.20 17.57 -8.39
CA TYR A 28 10.03 18.43 -8.47
C TYR A 28 10.27 19.85 -7.95
N TYR A 29 11.14 20.01 -6.95
CA TYR A 29 11.46 21.32 -6.37
C TYR A 29 12.79 21.90 -6.84
N ASN A 30 13.55 21.18 -7.68
CA ASN A 30 14.88 21.58 -8.17
C ASN A 30 15.85 22.03 -7.06
N TYR A 31 15.72 21.46 -5.86
CA TYR A 31 16.53 21.83 -4.70
C TYR A 31 17.78 20.95 -4.61
N PRO A 32 19.00 21.51 -4.66
CA PRO A 32 20.23 20.74 -4.64
C PRO A 32 20.51 20.22 -3.22
N VAL A 33 20.38 18.90 -3.03
CA VAL A 33 20.78 18.22 -1.79
C VAL A 33 22.22 17.72 -1.94
N THR A 34 23.13 18.20 -1.09
CA THR A 34 24.52 17.69 -1.06
C THR A 34 24.53 16.23 -0.60
N HIS A 35 25.48 15.44 -1.12
CA HIS A 35 25.54 14.00 -0.82
C HIS A 35 25.69 13.71 0.67
N VAL A 36 26.48 14.53 1.39
CA VAL A 36 26.67 14.42 2.83
C VAL A 36 25.35 14.63 3.58
N ASN A 37 24.59 15.67 3.22
CA ASN A 37 23.30 15.95 3.86
C ASN A 37 22.29 14.84 3.60
N GLY A 38 22.27 14.27 2.39
CA GLY A 38 21.41 13.14 2.05
C GLY A 38 21.70 11.90 2.90
N ILE A 39 22.97 11.50 3.02
CA ILE A 39 23.39 10.34 3.81
C ILE A 39 23.11 10.54 5.31
N LEU A 40 23.41 11.74 5.83
CA LEU A 40 23.12 12.08 7.23
C LEU A 40 21.61 12.05 7.51
N PHE A 41 20.79 12.60 6.61
CA PHE A 41 19.33 12.59 6.75
C PHE A 41 18.77 11.17 6.80
N ILE A 42 19.23 10.29 5.91
CA ILE A 42 18.85 8.87 5.90
C ILE A 42 19.26 8.22 7.22
N SER A 43 20.49 8.45 7.69
CA SER A 43 21.01 7.83 8.91
C SER A 43 20.21 8.27 10.15
N VAL A 44 19.90 9.56 10.26
CA VAL A 44 19.09 10.11 11.36
C VAL A 44 17.67 9.56 11.34
N MET A 45 17.03 9.48 10.17
CA MET A 45 15.67 8.94 10.05
C MET A 45 15.59 7.48 10.50
N HIS A 46 16.60 6.67 10.21
CA HIS A 46 16.69 5.31 10.71
C HIS A 46 16.84 5.29 12.23
N LEU A 47 17.85 5.99 12.78
CA LEU A 47 18.11 6.06 14.22
C LEU A 47 16.89 6.51 15.03
N LEU A 48 16.17 7.53 14.54
CA LEU A 48 14.92 7.99 15.14
C LEU A 48 13.88 6.87 15.23
N ALA A 49 13.72 6.09 14.16
CA ALA A 49 12.78 4.99 14.13
C ALA A 49 13.19 3.86 15.10
N PHE A 50 14.50 3.58 15.28
CA PHE A 50 14.99 2.67 16.31
C PHE A 50 14.68 3.16 17.72
N SER A 51 14.90 4.46 17.99
CA SER A 51 14.64 5.04 19.31
C SER A 51 13.17 4.90 19.69
N ILE A 52 12.25 5.21 18.76
CA ILE A 52 10.81 5.08 18.99
C ILE A 52 10.41 3.62 19.21
N ALA A 53 10.94 2.70 18.40
CA ALA A 53 10.64 1.27 18.56
C ALA A 53 11.16 0.71 19.90
N GLY A 54 12.32 1.16 20.37
CA GLY A 54 12.87 0.79 21.68
C GLY A 54 11.95 1.20 22.83
N ILE A 55 11.40 2.42 22.77
CA ILE A 55 10.46 2.94 23.77
C ILE A 55 9.15 2.13 23.75
N LEU A 56 8.64 1.82 22.57
CA LEU A 56 7.36 1.12 22.40
C LEU A 56 7.45 -0.40 22.61
N LYS A 57 8.66 -0.97 22.71
CA LYS A 57 8.89 -2.41 22.91
C LYS A 57 8.12 -2.96 24.11
N ARG A 58 8.10 -2.23 25.25
CA ARG A 58 7.41 -2.67 26.47
C ARG A 58 5.92 -2.97 26.23
N TYR A 59 5.31 -2.26 25.30
CA TYR A 59 3.87 -2.25 25.11
C TYR A 59 3.40 -3.02 23.88
N LEU A 60 4.19 -3.07 22.81
CA LEU A 60 3.78 -3.72 21.54
C LEU A 60 4.29 -5.15 21.37
N VAL A 61 5.05 -5.68 22.33
CA VAL A 61 5.90 -6.87 22.14
C VAL A 61 5.81 -7.85 23.29
N TRP A 62 6.01 -7.34 24.50
CA TRP A 62 5.97 -8.17 25.70
C TRP A 62 4.57 -8.71 26.02
N PRO A 63 3.46 -8.00 25.73
CA PRO A 63 2.13 -8.57 25.95
C PRO A 63 1.85 -9.77 25.04
N ALA A 64 1.47 -10.90 25.64
CA ALA A 64 1.19 -12.15 24.93
C ALA A 64 -0.04 -12.06 23.99
N SER A 65 -0.92 -11.08 24.20
CA SER A 65 -2.08 -10.82 23.34
C SER A 65 -1.71 -10.21 21.99
N MET A 66 -0.51 -9.65 21.84
CA MET A 66 -0.09 -8.98 20.62
C MET A 66 0.58 -9.97 19.66
N ILE A 67 -0.20 -10.49 18.70
CA ILE A 67 0.26 -11.41 17.67
C ILE A 67 0.35 -10.67 16.33
N TRP A 68 1.46 -10.86 15.61
CA TRP A 68 1.71 -10.22 14.31
C TRP A 68 1.72 -11.27 13.19
N PRO A 69 0.62 -11.43 12.42
CA PRO A 69 0.49 -12.46 11.39
C PRO A 69 1.59 -12.44 10.31
N LYS A 70 2.07 -11.25 9.93
CA LYS A 70 3.15 -11.11 8.94
C LYS A 70 4.45 -11.78 9.39
N THR A 71 4.80 -11.66 10.66
CA THR A 71 6.01 -12.27 11.23
C THR A 71 5.86 -13.79 11.34
N LEU A 72 4.64 -14.28 11.60
CA LEU A 72 4.36 -15.72 11.66
C LEU A 72 4.71 -16.42 10.34
N MET A 73 4.43 -15.81 9.19
CA MET A 73 4.78 -16.39 7.88
C MET A 73 6.29 -16.61 7.75
N SER A 74 7.10 -15.61 8.07
CA SER A 74 8.57 -15.73 8.03
C SER A 74 9.07 -16.78 9.03
N CYS A 75 8.49 -16.84 10.23
CA CYS A 75 8.81 -17.88 11.21
C CYS A 75 8.44 -19.29 10.73
N CYS A 76 7.26 -19.45 10.11
CA CYS A 76 6.81 -20.72 9.52
C CYS A 76 7.71 -21.17 8.37
N LEU A 77 8.15 -20.25 7.50
CA LEU A 77 9.11 -20.55 6.44
C LEU A 77 10.45 -21.02 7.02
N MET A 78 11.00 -20.26 7.97
CA MET A 78 12.25 -20.59 8.63
C MET A 78 12.21 -21.93 9.37
N ARG A 79 11.07 -22.23 10.01
CA ARG A 79 10.83 -23.52 10.65
C ARG A 79 10.74 -24.65 9.61
N THR A 80 10.12 -24.39 8.47
CA THR A 80 10.00 -25.34 7.36
C THR A 80 11.35 -25.67 6.73
N LEU A 81 12.25 -24.69 6.62
CA LEU A 81 13.60 -24.87 6.08
C LEU A 81 14.56 -25.57 7.06
N ASN A 82 14.41 -25.33 8.37
CA ASN A 82 15.36 -25.83 9.38
C ASN A 82 14.94 -27.14 10.06
N ILE A 83 13.64 -27.45 10.13
CA ILE A 83 13.15 -28.70 10.75
C ILE A 83 12.92 -29.72 9.63
N GLU A 84 14.00 -30.37 9.22
CA GLU A 84 13.97 -31.37 8.14
C GLU A 84 13.55 -32.78 8.63
N ASN A 85 13.39 -33.01 9.95
CA ASN A 85 13.29 -34.38 10.49
C ASN A 85 12.22 -34.62 11.58
N GLN A 86 11.15 -33.82 11.67
CA GLN A 86 9.98 -34.29 12.40
C GLN A 86 9.17 -35.19 11.47
N THR A 87 9.27 -36.49 11.68
CA THR A 87 8.29 -37.48 11.20
C THR A 87 6.92 -36.97 11.63
N GLU A 88 6.18 -36.34 10.71
CA GLU A 88 4.82 -35.90 10.95
C GLU A 88 3.97 -37.16 11.18
N THR A 89 3.85 -37.57 12.45
CA THR A 89 3.09 -38.75 12.91
C THR A 89 1.58 -38.59 12.77
N THR A 90 1.11 -37.41 12.37
CA THR A 90 -0.29 -37.14 12.08
C THR A 90 -0.69 -37.71 10.73
N LYS A 91 -1.39 -38.86 10.75
CA LYS A 91 -2.14 -39.43 9.62
C LYS A 91 -3.18 -38.43 9.10
N THR A 92 -2.75 -37.48 8.28
CA THR A 92 -3.63 -36.62 7.49
C THR A 92 -3.59 -37.10 6.03
N ARG A 93 -4.66 -36.82 5.27
CA ARG A 93 -4.73 -37.12 3.83
C ARG A 93 -3.57 -36.49 3.03
N TRP A 94 -2.88 -35.50 3.60
CA TRP A 94 -1.83 -34.72 2.95
C TRP A 94 -0.43 -35.12 3.42
N THR A 95 0.17 -36.06 2.70
CA THR A 95 1.44 -36.71 3.07
C THR A 95 2.71 -35.98 2.62
N MET A 96 2.59 -34.95 1.77
CA MET A 96 3.75 -34.24 1.23
C MET A 96 4.45 -33.39 2.29
N SER A 97 5.79 -33.41 2.32
CA SER A 97 6.54 -32.55 3.24
C SER A 97 6.40 -31.07 2.84
N ARG A 98 6.50 -30.17 3.82
CA ARG A 98 6.35 -28.72 3.61
C ARG A 98 7.45 -28.16 2.68
N SER A 99 8.68 -28.68 2.76
CA SER A 99 9.79 -28.27 1.88
C SER A 99 9.59 -28.70 0.43
N LYS A 100 9.14 -29.94 0.17
CA LYS A 100 8.80 -30.39 -1.19
C LYS A 100 7.68 -29.55 -1.81
N PHE A 101 6.65 -29.26 -1.02
CA PHE A 101 5.57 -28.38 -1.44
C PHE A 101 6.07 -26.97 -1.77
N PHE A 102 6.92 -26.39 -0.92
CA PHE A 102 7.50 -25.07 -1.13
C PHE A 102 8.21 -24.95 -2.49
N TRP A 103 9.14 -25.86 -2.79
CA TRP A 103 9.92 -25.80 -4.03
C TRP A 103 9.06 -26.06 -5.29
N LEU A 104 8.04 -26.92 -5.19
CA LEU A 104 7.11 -27.15 -6.28
C LEU A 104 6.30 -25.89 -6.60
N VAL A 105 5.82 -25.18 -5.57
CA VAL A 105 5.07 -23.93 -5.76
C VAL A 105 5.98 -22.81 -6.26
N VAL A 106 7.23 -22.72 -5.79
CA VAL A 106 8.23 -21.76 -6.33
C VAL A 106 8.45 -22.00 -7.82
N LEU A 107 8.64 -23.26 -8.24
CA LEU A 107 8.83 -23.60 -9.65
C LEU A 107 7.58 -23.28 -10.48
N PHE A 108 6.40 -23.63 -9.98
CA PHE A 108 5.14 -23.29 -10.63
C PHE A 108 5.01 -21.78 -10.84
N GLN A 109 5.22 -20.99 -9.79
CA GLN A 109 5.07 -19.55 -9.88
C GLN A 109 6.17 -18.88 -10.71
N PHE A 110 7.39 -19.41 -10.68
CA PHE A 110 8.48 -18.98 -11.56
C PHE A 110 8.11 -19.14 -13.04
N LEU A 111 7.54 -20.30 -13.41
CA LEU A 111 7.10 -20.55 -14.78
C LEU A 111 5.86 -19.73 -15.16
N TRP A 112 4.91 -19.59 -14.23
CA TRP A 112 3.69 -18.83 -14.45
C TRP A 112 3.96 -17.34 -14.65
N TYR A 113 4.83 -16.72 -13.83
CA TYR A 113 5.04 -15.26 -13.83
C TYR A 113 5.59 -14.69 -15.15
N TRP A 114 6.25 -15.50 -15.99
CA TRP A 114 6.63 -15.09 -17.35
C TRP A 114 5.44 -14.65 -18.21
N PHE A 115 4.27 -15.27 -17.99
CA PHE A 115 3.05 -14.93 -18.73
C PHE A 115 2.53 -13.54 -18.35
N PRO A 116 2.01 -13.30 -17.13
CA PRO A 116 1.48 -11.98 -16.79
C PRO A 116 2.57 -10.91 -16.64
N GLY A 117 3.81 -11.28 -16.37
CA GLY A 117 4.90 -10.34 -16.14
C GLY A 117 5.58 -9.82 -17.41
N TYR A 118 5.49 -10.53 -18.54
CA TYR A 118 6.20 -10.17 -19.78
C TYR A 118 5.45 -10.50 -21.07
N ILE A 119 4.95 -11.73 -21.24
CA ILE A 119 4.37 -12.20 -22.53
C ILE A 119 2.94 -11.67 -22.74
N PHE A 120 2.12 -11.70 -21.69
CA PHE A 120 0.71 -11.31 -21.67
C PHE A 120 0.42 -10.39 -20.46
N PRO A 121 0.93 -9.14 -20.45
CA PRO A 121 0.68 -8.17 -19.38
C PRO A 121 -0.79 -7.93 -19.02
N LEU A 122 -1.71 -8.08 -19.98
CA LEU A 122 -3.15 -7.90 -19.75
C LEU A 122 -3.74 -8.86 -18.69
N LEU A 123 -3.08 -10.00 -18.41
CA LEU A 123 -3.47 -10.90 -17.31
C LEU A 123 -3.16 -10.33 -15.92
N SER A 124 -2.22 -9.39 -15.83
CA SER A 124 -1.85 -8.74 -14.57
C SER A 124 -2.97 -7.82 -14.08
N MET A 125 -3.71 -7.17 -14.99
CA MET A 125 -4.89 -6.35 -14.69
C MET A 125 -5.99 -6.61 -15.72
N PHE A 126 -6.71 -7.72 -15.57
CA PHE A 126 -7.72 -8.14 -16.52
C PHE A 126 -9.07 -7.48 -16.21
N SER A 127 -9.34 -6.36 -16.87
CA SER A 127 -10.59 -5.60 -16.77
C SER A 127 -11.64 -6.10 -17.77
N PHE A 128 -12.07 -7.35 -17.64
CA PHE A 128 -12.93 -8.02 -18.65
C PHE A 128 -14.24 -7.27 -18.92
N ILE A 129 -14.83 -6.66 -17.89
CA ILE A 129 -16.07 -5.90 -18.02
C ILE A 129 -15.84 -4.71 -18.94
N CYS A 130 -14.82 -3.90 -18.65
CA CYS A 130 -14.46 -2.71 -19.43
C CYS A 130 -14.22 -3.03 -20.92
N MET A 131 -13.59 -4.17 -21.21
CA MET A 131 -13.27 -4.60 -22.57
C MET A 131 -14.50 -4.89 -23.45
N ILE A 132 -15.69 -5.05 -22.85
CA ILE A 132 -16.96 -5.16 -23.60
C ILE A 132 -17.29 -3.85 -24.33
N ALA A 133 -16.96 -2.70 -23.73
CA ALA A 133 -17.25 -1.37 -24.28
C ALA A 133 -16.15 -0.35 -23.93
N PRO A 134 -14.93 -0.52 -24.48
CA PRO A 134 -13.73 0.23 -24.06
C PRO A 134 -13.79 1.74 -24.36
N HIS A 135 -14.63 2.15 -25.33
CA HIS A 135 -14.78 3.54 -25.75
C HIS A 135 -15.86 4.32 -24.98
N ASN A 136 -16.57 3.68 -24.05
CA ASN A 136 -17.55 4.37 -23.21
C ASN A 136 -16.88 4.91 -21.95
N ILE A 137 -16.80 6.23 -21.83
CA ILE A 137 -16.09 6.94 -20.74
C ILE A 137 -16.58 6.47 -19.37
N VAL A 138 -17.89 6.47 -19.12
CA VAL A 138 -18.48 6.11 -17.82
C VAL A 138 -18.16 4.66 -17.48
N PHE A 139 -18.27 3.79 -18.47
CA PHE A 139 -18.04 2.37 -18.29
C PHE A 139 -16.57 2.07 -17.98
N SER A 140 -15.64 2.66 -18.75
CA SER A 140 -14.20 2.52 -18.54
C SER A 140 -13.73 3.11 -17.21
N GLN A 141 -14.30 4.23 -16.77
CA GLN A 141 -14.01 4.83 -15.46
C GLN A 141 -14.42 3.94 -14.28
N ILE A 142 -15.57 3.27 -14.36
CA ILE A 142 -16.09 2.44 -13.27
C ILE A 142 -15.38 1.07 -13.24
N THR A 143 -15.07 0.51 -14.40
CA THR A 143 -14.63 -0.89 -14.52
C THR A 143 -13.15 -1.06 -14.82
N GLY A 144 -12.44 0.01 -15.20
CA GLY A 144 -10.99 0.01 -15.41
C GLY A 144 -10.19 -0.16 -14.12
N ALA A 145 -8.97 -0.67 -14.23
CA ALA A 145 -8.12 -1.01 -13.09
C ALA A 145 -7.62 0.23 -12.32
N ASN A 146 -7.24 1.29 -13.03
CA ASN A 146 -6.85 2.58 -12.47
C ASN A 146 -8.05 3.52 -12.24
N GLY A 147 -9.23 3.12 -12.71
CA GLY A 147 -10.53 3.72 -12.35
C GLY A 147 -11.03 3.21 -10.99
N LEU A 148 -12.29 2.78 -10.92
CA LEU A 148 -12.91 2.24 -9.68
C LEU A 148 -12.74 0.72 -9.50
N GLY A 149 -12.19 0.02 -10.49
CA GLY A 149 -11.81 -1.39 -10.36
C GLY A 149 -12.97 -2.39 -10.30
N LEU A 150 -14.18 -2.02 -10.74
CA LEU A 150 -15.33 -2.93 -10.68
C LEU A 150 -15.16 -4.09 -11.67
N GLY A 151 -14.98 -5.30 -11.13
CA GLY A 151 -14.86 -6.53 -11.92
C GLY A 151 -13.49 -6.79 -12.54
N VAL A 152 -12.45 -6.13 -12.02
CA VAL A 152 -11.06 -6.38 -12.43
C VAL A 152 -10.56 -7.65 -11.75
N LEU A 153 -9.94 -8.55 -12.52
CA LEU A 153 -9.31 -9.75 -11.99
C LEU A 153 -7.81 -9.72 -12.30
N GLN A 154 -6.98 -10.04 -11.32
CA GLN A 154 -5.54 -10.11 -11.50
C GLN A 154 -5.10 -11.56 -11.38
N PHE A 155 -4.50 -12.09 -12.44
CA PHE A 155 -3.94 -13.45 -12.45
C PHE A 155 -2.44 -13.47 -12.10
N ASP A 156 -1.95 -12.35 -11.60
CA ASP A 156 -0.59 -12.14 -11.17
C ASP A 156 -0.52 -12.01 -9.65
N TRP A 157 0.29 -12.86 -9.02
CA TRP A 157 0.55 -12.78 -7.59
C TRP A 157 1.23 -11.46 -7.21
N ASN A 158 2.13 -10.94 -8.05
CA ASN A 158 2.79 -9.67 -7.77
C ASN A 158 1.78 -8.52 -7.73
N ALA A 159 0.93 -8.42 -8.75
CA ALA A 159 -0.10 -7.40 -8.82
C ALA A 159 -1.10 -7.47 -7.66
N CYS A 160 -1.40 -8.66 -7.14
CA CYS A 160 -2.32 -8.89 -6.03
C CYS A 160 -1.75 -8.49 -4.65
N VAL A 161 -0.43 -8.63 -4.44
CA VAL A 161 0.20 -8.41 -3.11
C VAL A 161 1.01 -7.13 -3.01
N SER A 162 1.20 -6.39 -4.11
CA SER A 162 2.10 -5.24 -4.20
C SER A 162 1.76 -4.12 -3.22
N PHE A 163 0.47 -3.87 -2.97
CA PHE A 163 0.04 -2.77 -2.09
C PHE A 163 -0.65 -3.25 -0.81
N PHE A 164 -1.14 -4.49 -0.74
CA PHE A 164 -1.93 -5.01 0.40
C PHE A 164 -1.29 -6.15 1.19
N ASP A 165 -0.03 -6.50 0.90
CA ASP A 165 0.58 -7.73 1.41
C ASP A 165 -0.25 -8.99 1.01
N SER A 166 0.17 -10.17 1.48
CA SER A 166 -0.54 -11.41 1.17
C SER A 166 -1.94 -11.46 1.83
N PRO A 167 -3.01 -11.71 1.06
CA PRO A 167 -4.36 -11.89 1.59
C PRO A 167 -4.48 -13.14 2.48
N ILE A 168 -3.57 -14.10 2.37
CA ILE A 168 -3.62 -15.35 3.15
C ILE A 168 -3.34 -15.08 4.65
N LEU A 169 -2.71 -13.96 4.98
CA LEU A 169 -2.32 -13.61 6.35
C LEU A 169 -3.44 -12.92 7.14
N VAL A 170 -4.44 -12.39 6.44
CA VAL A 170 -5.48 -11.57 7.05
C VAL A 170 -6.68 -12.48 7.38
N PRO A 171 -7.23 -12.45 8.60
CA PRO A 171 -8.39 -13.27 8.93
C PRO A 171 -9.60 -12.85 8.10
N PHE A 172 -10.54 -13.78 7.88
CA PHE A 172 -11.69 -13.52 7.00
C PHE A 172 -12.57 -12.35 7.46
N TRP A 173 -12.80 -12.21 8.77
CA TRP A 173 -13.60 -11.10 9.29
C TRP A 173 -12.99 -9.73 8.95
N ALA A 174 -11.66 -9.62 8.94
CA ALA A 174 -10.96 -8.38 8.62
C ALA A 174 -11.03 -8.06 7.12
N HIS A 175 -10.96 -9.09 6.26
CA HIS A 175 -11.21 -8.94 4.83
C HIS A 175 -12.58 -8.36 4.54
N VAL A 176 -13.62 -8.85 5.22
CA VAL A 176 -14.99 -8.35 5.03
C VAL A 176 -15.10 -6.89 5.44
N ASN A 177 -14.51 -6.48 6.57
CA ASN A 177 -14.52 -5.07 7.00
C ASN A 177 -13.79 -4.16 5.99
N LEU A 178 -12.62 -4.58 5.50
CA LEU A 178 -11.88 -3.84 4.47
C LEU A 178 -12.72 -3.72 3.19
N PHE A 179 -13.26 -4.83 2.68
CA PHE A 179 -14.01 -4.81 1.43
C PHE A 179 -15.32 -4.02 1.53
N VAL A 180 -16.02 -4.08 2.66
CA VAL A 180 -17.19 -3.22 2.92
C VAL A 180 -16.81 -1.75 2.88
N GLY A 181 -15.68 -1.38 3.51
CA GLY A 181 -15.18 -0.01 3.42
C GLY A 181 -14.81 0.40 1.99
N PHE A 182 -14.16 -0.49 1.24
CA PHE A 182 -13.82 -0.25 -0.17
C PHE A 182 -15.08 0.00 -1.01
N ILE A 183 -16.12 -0.82 -0.86
CA ILE A 183 -17.42 -0.61 -1.55
C ILE A 183 -17.99 0.76 -1.19
N ILE A 184 -18.05 1.11 0.10
CA ILE A 184 -18.62 2.38 0.56
C ILE A 184 -17.84 3.57 -0.03
N VAL A 185 -16.51 3.55 0.04
CA VAL A 185 -15.70 4.70 -0.36
C VAL A 185 -15.57 4.79 -1.88
N ILE A 186 -15.11 3.72 -2.52
CA ILE A 186 -14.71 3.73 -3.93
C ILE A 186 -15.91 3.49 -4.83
N TRP A 187 -16.81 2.54 -4.52
CA TRP A 187 -17.95 2.23 -5.41
C TRP A 187 -19.20 3.07 -5.17
N ILE A 188 -19.36 3.66 -3.98
CA ILE A 188 -20.55 4.45 -3.65
C ILE A 188 -20.20 5.94 -3.55
N LEU A 189 -19.41 6.34 -2.56
CA LEU A 189 -19.16 7.76 -2.27
C LEU A 189 -18.39 8.45 -3.40
N THR A 190 -17.38 7.81 -3.99
CA THR A 190 -16.55 8.40 -5.04
C THR A 190 -17.36 8.76 -6.30
N PRO A 191 -18.16 7.85 -6.90
CA PRO A 191 -19.09 8.18 -7.97
C PRO A 191 -20.07 9.29 -7.62
N ILE A 192 -20.64 9.26 -6.40
CA ILE A 192 -21.60 10.29 -5.99
C ILE A 192 -20.95 11.67 -6.08
N ILE A 193 -19.79 11.86 -5.46
CA ILE A 193 -19.07 13.15 -5.47
C ILE A 193 -18.62 13.54 -6.89
N TYR A 194 -18.22 12.57 -7.70
CA TYR A 194 -17.78 12.81 -9.08
C TYR A 194 -18.94 13.28 -9.97
N TYR A 195 -20.06 12.56 -9.98
CA TYR A 195 -21.19 12.86 -10.85
C TYR A 195 -22.03 14.04 -10.38
N THR A 196 -22.05 14.36 -9.07
CA THR A 196 -22.65 15.61 -8.55
C THR A 196 -21.79 16.85 -8.82
N ASN A 197 -20.60 16.70 -9.41
CA ASN A 197 -19.63 17.78 -9.65
C ASN A 197 -19.22 18.54 -8.38
N THR A 198 -19.19 17.85 -7.24
CA THR A 198 -18.73 18.45 -5.98
C THR A 198 -17.23 18.71 -6.09
N TRP A 199 -16.78 19.91 -5.70
CA TRP A 199 -15.37 20.36 -5.79
C TRP A 199 -14.78 20.44 -7.21
N ASP A 200 -15.61 20.74 -8.22
CA ASP A 200 -15.19 20.80 -9.64
C ASP A 200 -14.64 19.45 -10.15
N SER A 201 -15.07 18.34 -9.55
CA SER A 201 -14.53 16.99 -9.77
C SER A 201 -14.57 16.53 -11.24
N LYS A 202 -15.57 16.95 -12.03
CA LYS A 202 -15.74 16.52 -13.43
C LYS A 202 -14.63 16.98 -14.38
N LYS A 203 -13.91 18.05 -14.04
CA LYS A 203 -12.77 18.55 -14.84
C LYS A 203 -11.57 17.61 -14.78
N MET A 204 -11.51 16.79 -13.74
CA MET A 204 -10.41 15.90 -13.41
C MET A 204 -10.81 14.42 -13.64
N PRO A 205 -9.84 13.50 -13.68
CA PRO A 205 -10.11 12.07 -13.54
C PRO A 205 -10.71 11.71 -12.17
N ILE A 206 -11.40 10.57 -12.09
CA ILE A 206 -12.03 10.09 -10.84
C ILE A 206 -10.98 9.83 -9.74
N ILE A 207 -9.89 9.16 -10.11
CA ILE A 207 -8.74 8.86 -9.25
C ILE A 207 -7.47 9.24 -10.02
N SER A 208 -6.51 9.88 -9.35
CA SER A 208 -5.18 10.18 -9.89
C SER A 208 -4.20 10.38 -8.74
N ASN A 209 -2.91 10.18 -9.00
CA ASN A 209 -1.83 10.48 -8.04
C ASN A 209 -1.54 11.99 -7.94
N ARG A 210 -1.83 12.77 -8.99
CA ARG A 210 -1.51 14.21 -9.06
C ARG A 210 -2.68 15.08 -8.62
N HIS A 211 -2.35 16.31 -8.24
CA HIS A 211 -3.32 17.37 -7.99
C HIS A 211 -3.45 18.26 -9.23
N PHE A 212 -4.58 18.97 -9.31
CA PHE A 212 -4.96 19.78 -10.45
C PHE A 212 -5.19 21.24 -10.06
N ASP A 213 -5.13 22.11 -11.05
CA ASP A 213 -5.55 23.50 -10.95
C ASP A 213 -7.07 23.65 -11.16
N ILE A 214 -7.57 24.89 -11.13
CA ILE A 214 -9.00 25.21 -11.32
C ILE A 214 -9.49 24.88 -12.74
N ASN A 215 -8.56 24.82 -13.71
CA ASN A 215 -8.83 24.57 -15.12
C ASN A 215 -8.79 23.07 -15.48
N GLY A 216 -8.26 22.22 -14.60
CA GLY A 216 -8.12 20.78 -14.81
C GLY A 216 -6.75 20.36 -15.36
N ASN A 217 -5.75 21.24 -15.35
CA ASN A 217 -4.35 20.88 -15.65
C ASN A 217 -3.63 20.47 -14.37
N PHE A 218 -2.46 19.83 -14.49
CA PHE A 218 -1.65 19.50 -13.31
C PHE A 218 -1.21 20.75 -12.55
N TYR A 219 -1.34 20.69 -11.22
CA TYR A 219 -0.98 21.78 -10.34
C TYR A 219 0.54 21.90 -10.21
N ASP A 220 1.07 23.08 -10.50
CA ASP A 220 2.50 23.38 -10.35
C ASP A 220 2.73 24.20 -9.07
N PRO A 221 3.35 23.61 -8.03
CA PRO A 221 3.60 24.30 -6.77
C PRO A 221 4.69 25.37 -6.89
N VAL A 222 5.58 25.30 -7.88
CA VAL A 222 6.65 26.30 -8.05
C VAL A 222 6.06 27.68 -8.35
N LYS A 223 4.88 27.73 -8.99
CA LYS A 223 4.17 29.00 -9.29
C LYS A 223 3.62 29.71 -8.05
N VAL A 224 3.41 28.99 -6.95
CA VAL A 224 2.87 29.56 -5.70
C VAL A 224 3.91 29.67 -4.59
N LEU A 225 5.14 29.25 -4.85
CA LEU A 225 6.23 29.27 -3.88
C LEU A 225 7.24 30.38 -4.21
N ASN A 226 7.78 31.00 -3.16
CA ASN A 226 8.94 31.88 -3.27
C ASN A 226 10.22 31.05 -3.50
N LYS A 227 11.33 31.73 -3.83
CA LYS A 227 12.66 31.11 -3.95
C LYS A 227 13.09 30.38 -2.66
N ASP A 228 12.59 30.83 -1.52
CA ASP A 228 12.85 30.23 -0.21
C ASP A 228 11.91 29.03 0.11
N LEU A 229 11.13 28.56 -0.87
CA LEU A 229 10.12 27.48 -0.72
C LEU A 229 9.02 27.77 0.31
N HIS A 230 8.83 29.04 0.67
CA HIS A 230 7.68 29.51 1.44
C HIS A 230 6.53 29.91 0.51
N LEU A 231 5.29 29.74 0.98
CA LEU A 231 4.08 30.09 0.23
C LEU A 231 4.02 31.60 -0.03
N ASN A 232 3.88 31.98 -1.30
CA ASN A 232 3.58 33.35 -1.68
C ASN A 232 2.07 33.56 -1.71
N GLU A 233 1.53 34.28 -0.73
CA GLU A 233 0.09 34.48 -0.61
C GLU A 233 -0.52 35.24 -1.80
N THR A 234 0.22 36.18 -2.41
CA THR A 234 -0.27 36.95 -3.57
C THR A 234 -0.34 36.09 -4.82
N ALA A 235 0.70 35.28 -5.08
CA ALA A 235 0.70 34.35 -6.21
C ALA A 235 -0.36 33.25 -6.01
N TYR A 236 -0.54 32.77 -4.78
CA TYR A 236 -1.59 31.81 -4.44
C TYR A 236 -3.00 32.35 -4.66
N ALA A 237 -3.24 33.64 -4.33
CA ALA A 237 -4.53 34.26 -4.57
C ALA A 237 -4.87 34.36 -6.08
N ILE A 238 -3.86 34.50 -6.95
CA ILE A 238 -4.02 34.58 -8.41
C ILE A 238 -4.13 33.18 -9.04
N TYR A 239 -3.24 32.26 -8.67
CA TYR A 239 -3.20 30.91 -9.25
C TYR A 239 -4.34 30.02 -8.73
N GLY A 240 -4.80 30.28 -7.50
CA GLY A 240 -5.90 29.57 -6.86
C GLY A 240 -5.46 28.33 -6.09
N GLY A 241 -6.40 27.77 -5.33
CA GLY A 241 -6.17 26.59 -4.51
C GLY A 241 -6.15 25.29 -5.30
N ILE A 242 -5.47 24.29 -4.75
CA ILE A 242 -5.39 22.93 -5.33
C ILE A 242 -6.75 22.27 -5.49
N ARG A 243 -6.91 21.52 -6.57
CA ARG A 243 -8.03 20.62 -6.83
C ARG A 243 -7.57 19.17 -6.72
N MET A 244 -8.26 18.40 -5.88
CA MET A 244 -8.03 16.98 -5.66
C MET A 244 -9.09 16.19 -6.42
N THR A 245 -8.70 15.04 -6.95
CA THR A 245 -9.67 14.10 -7.54
C THR A 245 -10.66 13.61 -6.47
N ALA A 246 -11.85 13.21 -6.90
CA ALA A 246 -12.91 12.78 -5.98
C ALA A 246 -12.45 11.65 -5.07
N GLY A 247 -11.74 10.65 -5.61
CA GLY A 247 -11.19 9.54 -4.83
C GLY A 247 -10.13 9.98 -3.82
N GLN A 248 -9.22 10.89 -4.20
CA GLN A 248 -8.23 11.43 -3.26
C GLN A 248 -8.86 12.26 -2.15
N ALA A 249 -9.86 13.09 -2.47
CA ALA A 249 -10.53 13.93 -1.47
C ALA A 249 -11.23 13.06 -0.41
N ILE A 250 -12.02 12.06 -0.83
CA ILE A 250 -12.72 11.17 0.11
C ILE A 250 -11.73 10.35 0.93
N ARG A 251 -10.63 9.86 0.32
CA ARG A 251 -9.56 9.19 1.07
C ARG A 251 -9.08 10.05 2.24
N HIS A 252 -8.83 11.34 2.05
CA HIS A 252 -8.40 12.21 3.15
C HIS A 252 -9.48 12.34 4.23
N GLY A 253 -10.76 12.47 3.85
CA GLY A 253 -11.87 12.45 4.81
C GLY A 253 -11.93 11.15 5.63
N PHE A 254 -11.70 10.01 4.98
CA PHE A 254 -11.66 8.70 5.64
C PHE A 254 -10.39 8.49 6.48
N MET A 255 -9.26 9.11 6.13
CA MET A 255 -8.07 9.15 7.01
C MET A 255 -8.38 9.87 8.32
N PHE A 256 -9.05 11.03 8.25
CA PHE A 256 -9.48 11.75 9.45
C PHE A 256 -10.46 10.93 10.29
N ALA A 257 -11.39 10.23 9.64
CA ALA A 257 -12.30 9.31 10.32
C ALA A 257 -11.59 8.11 10.95
N ALA A 258 -10.61 7.52 10.26
CA ALA A 258 -9.82 6.41 10.78
C ALA A 258 -9.05 6.80 12.05
N PHE A 259 -8.43 7.98 12.05
CA PHE A 259 -7.67 8.50 13.19
C PHE A 259 -8.52 8.60 14.45
N SER A 260 -9.64 9.30 14.36
CA SER A 260 -10.58 9.48 15.48
C SER A 260 -11.30 8.19 15.87
N ALA A 261 -11.63 7.35 14.90
CA ALA A 261 -12.25 6.04 15.15
C ALA A 261 -11.33 5.10 15.89
N ALA A 262 -10.03 5.09 15.58
CA ALA A 262 -9.08 4.25 16.28
C ALA A 262 -9.01 4.62 17.77
N ILE A 263 -8.96 5.92 18.08
CA ILE A 263 -9.01 6.43 19.46
C ILE A 263 -10.26 5.93 20.17
N MET A 264 -11.43 6.18 19.59
CA MET A 264 -12.69 5.86 20.25
C MET A 264 -12.92 4.35 20.38
N HIS A 265 -12.56 3.58 19.35
CA HIS A 265 -12.66 2.13 19.38
C HIS A 265 -11.78 1.53 20.48
N THR A 266 -10.54 2.00 20.65
CA THR A 266 -9.68 1.54 21.74
C THR A 266 -10.28 1.85 23.11
N ILE A 267 -10.79 3.07 23.33
CA ILE A 267 -11.43 3.47 24.60
C ILE A 267 -12.61 2.54 24.97
N LEU A 268 -13.44 2.18 23.99
CA LEU A 268 -14.67 1.42 24.22
C LEU A 268 -14.45 -0.08 24.43
N TYR A 269 -13.51 -0.67 23.70
CA TYR A 269 -13.30 -2.12 23.68
C TYR A 269 -12.16 -2.58 24.61
N HIS A 270 -11.22 -1.69 24.95
CA HIS A 270 -10.06 -2.02 25.79
C HIS A 270 -9.97 -1.07 27.00
N VAL A 271 -10.68 -1.41 28.08
CA VAL A 271 -10.70 -0.66 29.34
C VAL A 271 -9.28 -0.42 29.88
N LEU A 272 -8.90 0.85 30.03
CA LEU A 272 -7.86 1.40 30.93
C LEU A 272 -6.43 0.80 30.88
N GLY A 273 -5.98 0.22 29.77
CA GLY A 273 -4.60 -0.28 29.61
C GLY A 273 -3.87 0.17 28.34
N VAL A 274 -4.48 1.01 27.51
CA VAL A 274 -4.10 1.10 26.09
C VAL A 274 -4.01 2.55 25.55
N PRO A 275 -3.16 3.43 26.10
CA PRO A 275 -2.68 4.59 25.33
C PRO A 275 -1.86 4.20 24.08
N ILE A 276 -1.44 2.93 23.96
CA ILE A 276 -0.50 2.45 22.94
C ILE A 276 -1.15 1.92 21.66
N ASP A 277 -2.29 1.22 21.68
CA ASP A 277 -3.02 0.90 20.44
C ASP A 277 -3.56 2.18 19.78
N ILE A 278 -3.84 3.18 20.61
CA ILE A 278 -4.10 4.57 20.23
C ILE A 278 -2.85 5.14 19.54
N PHE A 279 -1.66 5.11 20.13
CA PHE A 279 -0.45 5.67 19.52
C PHE A 279 0.02 4.91 18.25
N SER A 280 -0.12 3.59 18.20
CA SER A 280 0.26 2.74 17.05
C SER A 280 -0.70 2.89 15.87
N SER A 281 -1.95 3.28 16.13
CA SER A 281 -2.93 3.67 15.10
C SER A 281 -2.88 5.17 14.75
N LEU A 282 -2.53 6.06 15.69
CA LEU A 282 -2.43 7.52 15.50
C LEU A 282 -1.21 7.97 14.69
N VAL A 283 -0.05 7.34 14.86
CA VAL A 283 1.22 7.85 14.30
C VAL A 283 1.42 7.42 12.83
N LEU A 284 0.58 6.55 12.28
CA LEU A 284 0.81 5.97 10.94
C LEU A 284 -0.41 5.98 10.01
N PRO A 285 -1.06 7.13 9.77
CA PRO A 285 -1.78 7.29 8.51
C PRO A 285 -0.74 7.39 7.38
N GLY A 286 -0.55 6.29 6.64
CA GLY A 286 -0.06 6.37 5.26
C GLY A 286 1.46 6.32 5.03
N ASN A 287 2.26 5.82 5.98
CA ASN A 287 3.63 5.40 5.65
C ASN A 287 4.06 4.10 6.35
N PRO A 288 4.57 3.08 5.61
CA PRO A 288 4.93 1.78 6.16
C PRO A 288 6.05 1.76 7.20
N ILE A 289 6.71 2.88 7.51
CA ILE A 289 8.03 2.85 8.18
C ILE A 289 7.93 2.64 9.69
N GLY A 290 6.99 3.28 10.38
CA GLY A 290 6.74 2.96 11.80
C GLY A 290 6.15 1.56 11.95
N PHE A 291 5.43 1.08 10.94
CA PHE A 291 4.79 -0.22 10.91
C PHE A 291 5.79 -1.35 10.63
N LEU A 292 6.77 -1.13 9.74
CA LEU A 292 7.87 -2.06 9.42
C LEU A 292 8.92 -2.08 10.52
N THR A 293 9.24 -0.94 11.11
CA THR A 293 10.15 -0.89 12.24
C THR A 293 9.55 -1.67 13.40
N LEU A 294 8.36 -1.34 13.90
CA LEU A 294 7.76 -2.11 14.99
C LEU A 294 7.50 -3.59 14.67
N ARG A 295 7.10 -3.93 13.43
CA ARG A 295 6.91 -5.33 12.98
C ARG A 295 8.22 -6.13 12.91
N ALA A 296 9.32 -5.51 12.48
CA ALA A 296 10.63 -6.17 12.39
C ALA A 296 11.35 -6.23 13.75
N PHE A 297 11.16 -5.21 14.61
CA PHE A 297 11.95 -4.97 15.82
C PHE A 297 11.75 -5.97 16.96
N THR A 298 10.65 -6.71 16.96
CA THR A 298 10.08 -7.13 18.24
C THR A 298 9.78 -8.63 18.30
N HIS A 299 9.10 -9.17 17.29
CA HIS A 299 8.69 -10.56 17.26
C HIS A 299 9.62 -11.49 16.48
N SER A 300 10.39 -10.97 15.51
CA SER A 300 11.51 -11.73 14.91
C SER A 300 12.45 -12.23 16.01
N CYS A 301 12.65 -11.41 17.06
CA CYS A 301 13.48 -11.71 18.23
C CYS A 301 12.86 -12.70 19.24
N GLN A 302 11.53 -12.80 19.34
CA GLN A 302 10.86 -13.68 20.31
C GLN A 302 10.58 -15.07 19.73
N TYR A 303 10.31 -15.18 18.43
CA TYR A 303 10.06 -16.46 17.78
C TYR A 303 11.33 -17.11 17.21
N GLN A 304 12.44 -16.37 17.10
CA GLN A 304 13.72 -16.90 16.68
C GLN A 304 14.67 -16.97 17.88
N ILE A 305 15.37 -18.09 18.02
CA ILE A 305 16.31 -18.40 19.12
C ILE A 305 17.62 -17.59 18.93
N ILE A 306 17.54 -16.27 18.76
CA ILE A 306 18.69 -15.40 18.48
C ILE A 306 19.02 -14.55 19.72
N PRO A 307 20.30 -14.46 20.12
CA PRO A 307 20.71 -13.58 21.21
C PRO A 307 20.29 -12.12 20.96
N PRO A 308 19.74 -11.41 21.97
CA PRO A 308 19.21 -10.07 21.79
C PRO A 308 20.28 -9.02 21.45
N ARG A 309 21.52 -9.21 21.91
CA ARG A 309 22.64 -8.30 21.61
C ARG A 309 23.05 -8.32 20.15
N ILE A 310 23.16 -9.52 19.57
CA ILE A 310 23.52 -9.70 18.15
C ILE A 310 22.42 -9.10 17.28
N THR A 311 21.16 -9.36 17.64
CA THR A 311 20.01 -8.84 16.91
C THR A 311 19.98 -7.31 16.95
N PHE A 312 20.25 -6.71 18.10
CA PHE A 312 20.34 -5.25 18.24
C PHE A 312 21.45 -4.65 17.35
N CYS A 313 22.66 -5.21 17.37
CA CYS A 313 23.76 -4.72 16.53
C CYS A 313 23.44 -4.84 15.03
N MET A 314 22.92 -5.99 14.59
CA MET A 314 22.54 -6.20 13.19
C MET A 314 21.44 -5.25 12.76
N LEU A 315 20.45 -5.05 13.62
CA LEU A 315 19.36 -4.13 13.35
C LEU A 315 19.87 -2.69 13.23
N LEU A 316 20.88 -2.25 13.96
CA LEU A 316 21.44 -0.90 13.81
C LEU A 316 22.28 -0.76 12.53
N ILE A 317 23.11 -1.75 12.22
CA ILE A 317 24.07 -1.69 11.12
C ILE A 317 23.40 -1.89 9.76
N CYS A 318 22.52 -2.89 9.62
CA CYS A 318 21.97 -3.28 8.32
C CYS A 318 21.18 -2.15 7.62
N PRO A 319 20.30 -1.39 8.28
CA PRO A 319 19.53 -0.32 7.64
C PRO A 319 20.36 0.91 7.30
N ILE A 320 21.44 1.18 8.04
CA ILE A 320 22.39 2.25 7.68
C ILE A 320 23.10 1.87 6.38
N VAL A 321 23.64 0.65 6.31
CA VAL A 321 24.31 0.13 5.10
C VAL A 321 23.33 0.08 3.93
N ALA A 322 22.13 -0.47 4.13
CA ALA A 322 21.10 -0.53 3.11
C ALA A 322 20.66 0.86 2.65
N GLY A 323 20.50 1.82 3.56
CA GLY A 323 20.14 3.20 3.25
C GLY A 323 21.19 3.91 2.40
N ILE A 324 22.48 3.70 2.69
CA ILE A 324 23.58 4.24 1.88
C ILE A 324 23.59 3.63 0.48
N VAL A 325 23.47 2.30 0.37
CA VAL A 325 23.43 1.61 -0.93
C VAL A 325 22.24 2.09 -1.74
N GLN A 326 21.03 2.13 -1.15
CA GLN A 326 19.83 2.63 -1.82
C GLN A 326 19.99 4.10 -2.26
N TYR A 327 20.64 4.95 -1.47
CA TYR A 327 20.92 6.33 -1.85
C TYR A 327 21.83 6.42 -3.08
N ILE A 328 22.94 5.68 -3.07
CA ILE A 328 23.88 5.64 -4.20
C ILE A 328 23.17 5.16 -5.46
N THR A 329 22.38 4.09 -5.35
CA THR A 329 21.57 3.59 -6.48
C THR A 329 20.56 4.62 -6.97
N ALA A 330 19.86 5.31 -6.06
CA ALA A 330 18.90 6.35 -6.44
C ALA A 330 19.58 7.50 -7.20
N ILE A 331 20.73 7.99 -6.72
CA ILE A 331 21.48 9.04 -7.41
C ILE A 331 22.03 8.55 -8.76
N TYR A 332 22.52 7.31 -8.82
CA TYR A 332 22.99 6.70 -10.06
C TYR A 332 21.87 6.66 -11.12
N LEU A 333 20.68 6.20 -10.75
CA LEU A 333 19.51 6.14 -11.63
C LEU A 333 19.09 7.54 -12.08
N LEU A 334 19.03 8.52 -11.17
CA LEU A 334 18.66 9.90 -11.51
C LEU A 334 19.63 10.59 -12.49
N ASN A 335 20.90 10.18 -12.49
CA ASN A 335 21.92 10.77 -13.37
C ASN A 335 22.06 10.04 -14.73
N HIS A 336 21.72 8.75 -14.80
CA HIS A 336 21.95 7.93 -16.01
C HIS A 336 20.67 7.60 -16.79
N VAL A 337 19.51 7.57 -16.14
CA VAL A 337 18.24 7.25 -16.81
C VAL A 337 17.59 8.55 -17.29
N PRO A 338 17.48 8.78 -18.61
CA PRO A 338 16.82 9.96 -19.15
C PRO A 338 15.30 9.90 -18.85
N ASN A 339 14.72 11.05 -18.56
CA ASN A 339 13.28 11.23 -18.35
C ASN A 339 12.68 10.28 -17.30
N ILE A 340 13.45 10.01 -16.24
CA ILE A 340 12.98 9.23 -15.09
C ILE A 340 11.81 9.93 -14.39
N CYS A 341 10.81 9.17 -13.95
CA CYS A 341 9.60 9.68 -13.32
C CYS A 341 8.72 10.59 -14.19
N THR A 342 8.97 10.70 -15.50
CA THR A 342 8.06 11.39 -16.44
C THR A 342 7.16 10.38 -17.16
N HIS A 343 6.07 10.87 -17.76
CA HIS A 343 5.14 10.03 -18.51
C HIS A 343 5.72 9.49 -19.83
N GLU A 344 6.83 10.06 -20.29
CA GLU A 344 7.52 9.65 -21.52
C GLU A 344 8.27 8.34 -21.37
N ASN A 345 8.65 7.96 -20.14
CA ASN A 345 9.39 6.73 -19.85
C ASN A 345 8.50 5.74 -19.07
N PRO A 346 7.69 4.90 -19.76
CA PRO A 346 6.72 4.02 -19.10
C PRO A 346 7.38 2.93 -18.24
N SER A 347 8.65 2.60 -18.47
CA SER A 347 9.42 1.62 -17.71
C SER A 347 9.86 2.14 -16.34
N TRP A 348 10.01 3.46 -16.18
CA TRP A 348 10.51 4.10 -14.96
C TRP A 348 9.49 5.05 -14.32
N LYS A 349 8.30 4.53 -13.98
CA LYS A 349 7.25 5.28 -13.27
C LYS A 349 7.55 5.37 -11.77
N CYS A 350 7.36 6.56 -11.18
CA CYS A 350 7.70 6.83 -9.78
C CYS A 350 6.47 7.09 -8.89
N LEU A 351 5.53 6.15 -8.87
CA LEU A 351 4.22 6.29 -8.22
C LEU A 351 4.30 6.72 -6.73
N TYR A 352 5.22 6.13 -5.97
CA TYR A 352 5.41 6.48 -4.55
C TYR A 352 6.06 7.85 -4.35
N VAL A 353 6.94 8.27 -5.26
CA VAL A 353 7.58 9.60 -5.22
C VAL A 353 6.54 10.67 -5.58
N GLU A 354 5.71 10.40 -6.58
CA GLU A 354 4.61 11.26 -7.01
C GLU A 354 3.53 11.43 -5.93
N THR A 355 3.17 10.34 -5.23
CA THR A 355 2.25 10.41 -4.08
C THR A 355 2.86 11.20 -2.92
N LEU A 356 4.16 11.06 -2.69
CA LEU A 356 4.85 11.86 -1.66
C LEU A 356 4.91 13.34 -2.05
N TYR A 357 5.17 13.64 -3.33
CA TYR A 357 5.18 14.99 -3.87
C TYR A 357 3.83 15.68 -3.73
N THR A 358 2.73 15.00 -4.07
CA THR A 358 1.39 15.55 -3.87
C THR A 358 1.05 15.76 -2.40
N SER A 359 1.43 14.81 -1.55
CA SER A 359 1.32 14.97 -0.09
C SER A 359 2.13 16.17 0.42
N SER A 360 3.33 16.43 -0.09
CA SER A 360 4.14 17.58 0.32
C SER A 360 3.52 18.92 -0.09
N ILE A 361 2.73 18.96 -1.16
CA ILE A 361 1.98 20.17 -1.55
C ILE A 361 0.90 20.48 -0.50
N ILE A 362 0.10 19.48 -0.12
CA ILE A 362 -1.00 19.65 0.86
C ILE A 362 -0.45 20.01 2.25
N TRP A 363 0.45 19.17 2.76
CA TRP A 363 0.87 19.22 4.16
C TRP A 363 2.03 20.17 4.41
N GLY A 364 2.85 20.44 3.39
CA GLY A 364 4.03 21.30 3.49
C GLY A 364 3.82 22.66 2.82
N ALA A 365 3.72 22.68 1.48
CA ALA A 365 3.79 23.91 0.69
C ALA A 365 2.62 24.87 0.93
N ILE A 366 1.38 24.37 0.84
CA ILE A 366 0.16 25.17 1.05
C ILE A 366 -0.24 25.16 2.52
N GLY A 367 -0.07 24.00 3.16
CA GLY A 367 -0.34 23.79 4.57
C GLY A 367 -1.81 23.45 4.86
N PHE A 368 -2.01 22.80 6.01
CA PHE A 368 -3.30 22.24 6.42
C PHE A 368 -4.44 23.27 6.47
N VAL A 369 -4.20 24.46 7.01
CA VAL A 369 -5.25 25.47 7.22
C VAL A 369 -5.81 25.98 5.89
N LYS A 370 -4.98 26.17 4.87
CA LYS A 370 -5.45 26.63 3.55
C LYS A 370 -6.13 25.49 2.78
N THR A 371 -5.70 24.24 2.97
CA THR A 371 -6.29 23.09 2.26
C THR A 371 -7.58 22.58 2.90
N PHE A 372 -7.69 22.46 4.22
CA PHE A 372 -8.85 21.87 4.91
C PHE A 372 -9.55 22.80 5.91
N GLY A 373 -9.03 24.02 6.12
CA GLY A 373 -9.63 24.97 7.04
C GLY A 373 -11.01 25.46 6.61
N ILE A 374 -11.64 26.28 7.45
CA ILE A 374 -13.05 26.72 7.32
C ILE A 374 -13.33 27.45 6.01
N SER A 375 -12.35 28.17 5.47
CA SER A 375 -12.47 28.90 4.20
C SER A 375 -12.20 28.05 2.95
N SER A 376 -11.81 26.78 3.12
CA SER A 376 -11.51 25.88 2.00
C SER A 376 -12.75 25.11 1.55
N ILE A 377 -12.80 24.80 0.25
CA ILE A 377 -13.80 23.90 -0.33
C ILE A 377 -13.78 22.50 0.29
N TYR A 378 -12.64 22.05 0.84
CA TYR A 378 -12.48 20.72 1.45
C TYR A 378 -12.77 20.71 2.96
N SER A 379 -13.22 21.83 3.54
CA SER A 379 -13.62 21.87 4.95
C SER A 379 -14.57 20.74 5.36
N PRO A 380 -15.55 20.31 4.53
CA PRO A 380 -16.44 19.21 4.89
C PRO A 380 -15.73 17.88 5.17
N LEU A 381 -14.52 17.65 4.68
CA LEU A 381 -13.76 16.43 4.97
C LEU A 381 -13.37 16.32 6.45
N LEU A 382 -13.29 17.44 7.17
CA LEU A 382 -13.02 17.44 8.61
C LEU A 382 -14.17 16.86 9.43
N PHE A 383 -15.40 16.83 8.91
CA PHE A 383 -16.50 16.08 9.54
C PHE A 383 -16.20 14.58 9.63
N GLY A 384 -15.24 14.07 8.86
CA GLY A 384 -14.67 12.74 9.04
C GLY A 384 -14.21 12.48 10.49
N LEU A 385 -13.61 13.48 11.16
CA LEU A 385 -13.22 13.35 12.58
C LEU A 385 -14.41 13.06 13.50
N LEU A 386 -15.53 13.74 13.27
CA LEU A 386 -16.75 13.54 14.06
C LEU A 386 -17.39 12.18 13.73
N LEU A 387 -17.42 11.82 12.45
CA LEU A 387 -17.90 10.51 12.01
C LEU A 387 -17.09 9.38 12.67
N GLY A 388 -15.77 9.54 12.74
CA GLY A 388 -14.88 8.58 13.38
C GLY A 388 -15.07 8.48 14.89
N LEU A 389 -15.42 9.57 15.59
CA LEU A 389 -15.78 9.49 17.00
C LEU A 389 -17.12 8.77 17.23
N VAL A 390 -18.11 9.03 16.39
CA VAL A 390 -19.49 8.56 16.61
C VAL A 390 -19.69 7.10 16.21
N LEU A 391 -19.19 6.66 15.06
CA LEU A 391 -19.48 5.30 14.56
C LEU A 391 -19.01 4.16 15.47
N PRO A 392 -17.81 4.20 16.11
CA PRO A 392 -17.40 3.16 17.07
C PRO A 392 -18.30 3.08 18.30
N ILE A 393 -18.88 4.20 18.74
CA ILE A 393 -19.86 4.22 19.85
C ILE A 393 -21.12 3.46 19.44
N ILE A 394 -21.60 3.71 18.21
CA ILE A 394 -22.77 3.03 17.67
C ILE A 394 -22.48 1.52 17.54
N SER A 395 -21.34 1.13 16.98
CA SER A 395 -21.00 -0.29 16.82
C SER A 395 -20.90 -1.01 18.17
N TRP A 396 -20.28 -0.36 19.17
CA TRP A 396 -20.17 -0.90 20.52
C TRP A 396 -21.53 -1.03 21.21
N PHE A 397 -22.38 -0.02 21.08
CA PHE A 397 -23.73 -0.06 21.66
C PHE A 397 -24.59 -1.16 21.02
N LEU A 398 -24.52 -1.32 19.70
CA LEU A 398 -25.24 -2.39 18.99
C LEU A 398 -24.78 -3.78 19.44
N TRP A 399 -23.47 -3.98 19.59
CA TRP A 399 -22.92 -5.23 20.11
C TRP A 399 -23.39 -5.53 21.54
N LYS A 400 -23.42 -4.51 22.42
CA LYS A 400 -23.90 -4.67 23.81
C LYS A 400 -25.40 -4.91 23.90
N LYS A 401 -26.20 -4.25 23.06
CA LYS A 401 -27.66 -4.35 23.08
C LYS A 401 -28.18 -5.66 22.47
N PHE A 402 -27.49 -6.21 21.48
CA PHE A 402 -27.91 -7.42 20.77
C PHE A 402 -26.87 -8.55 20.91
N PRO A 403 -26.67 -9.12 22.11
CA PRO A 403 -25.67 -10.16 22.35
C PRO A 403 -25.96 -11.47 21.58
N ASN A 404 -27.21 -11.69 21.15
CA ASN A 404 -27.59 -12.85 20.35
C ASN A 404 -26.98 -12.84 18.94
N ILE A 405 -26.58 -11.66 18.44
CA ILE A 405 -26.06 -11.48 17.08
C ILE A 405 -24.52 -11.47 17.12
N LYS A 406 -23.92 -12.67 16.97
CA LYS A 406 -22.47 -12.86 17.10
C LYS A 406 -21.63 -12.07 16.09
N TRP A 407 -22.17 -11.74 14.91
CA TRP A 407 -21.40 -11.05 13.88
C TRP A 407 -21.16 -9.56 14.17
N LEU A 408 -21.98 -8.92 15.01
CA LEU A 408 -21.79 -7.53 15.44
C LEU A 408 -20.48 -7.32 16.20
N ALA A 409 -19.98 -8.37 16.87
CA ALA A 409 -18.70 -8.34 17.55
C ALA A 409 -17.49 -8.21 16.60
N PHE A 410 -17.65 -8.58 15.32
CA PHE A 410 -16.60 -8.54 14.31
C PHE A 410 -16.59 -7.26 13.47
N ILE A 411 -17.46 -6.29 13.76
CA ILE A 411 -17.46 -5.00 13.07
C ILE A 411 -16.37 -4.12 13.69
N HIS A 412 -15.38 -3.76 12.89
CA HIS A 412 -14.28 -2.89 13.30
C HIS A 412 -14.25 -1.64 12.43
N VAL A 413 -14.90 -0.59 12.93
CA VAL A 413 -15.01 0.72 12.27
C VAL A 413 -13.64 1.30 11.84
N PRO A 414 -12.57 1.24 12.65
CA PRO A 414 -11.27 1.76 12.22
C PRO A 414 -10.73 1.04 10.97
N ILE A 415 -10.94 -0.27 10.86
CA ILE A 415 -10.48 -1.08 9.71
C ILE A 415 -11.26 -0.69 8.45
N ILE A 416 -12.56 -0.46 8.57
CA ILE A 416 -13.41 0.03 7.46
C ILE A 416 -12.87 1.37 6.94
N PHE A 417 -12.42 2.27 7.81
CA PHE A 417 -11.93 3.59 7.40
C PHE A 417 -10.52 3.61 6.81
N VAL A 418 -9.64 2.69 7.22
CA VAL A 418 -8.26 2.62 6.70
C VAL A 418 -8.20 2.00 5.30
N THR A 419 -9.30 1.39 4.82
CA THR A 419 -9.33 0.63 3.56
C THR A 419 -8.95 1.40 2.30
N THR A 420 -8.88 2.73 2.28
CA THR A 420 -8.47 3.46 1.07
C THR A 420 -7.12 4.13 1.21
N ASN A 421 -6.33 3.76 2.23
CA ASN A 421 -5.05 4.42 2.49
C ASN A 421 -4.06 4.32 1.34
N ASN A 422 -4.06 3.19 0.65
CA ASN A 422 -3.15 2.96 -0.45
C ASN A 422 -3.73 3.40 -1.80
N ILE A 423 -4.96 3.95 -1.89
CA ILE A 423 -5.55 4.43 -3.14
C ILE A 423 -5.53 5.96 -3.15
N PRO A 424 -4.64 6.64 -3.88
CA PRO A 424 -3.49 6.12 -4.64
C PRO A 424 -2.20 5.95 -3.78
N PRO A 425 -1.17 5.22 -4.24
CA PRO A 425 -0.85 4.82 -5.63
C PRO A 425 -1.42 3.48 -6.13
N ALA A 426 -2.04 2.66 -5.27
CA ALA A 426 -2.60 1.37 -5.66
C ALA A 426 -3.80 1.56 -6.60
N PRO A 427 -3.86 0.81 -7.72
CA PRO A 427 -5.07 0.74 -8.55
C PRO A 427 -6.23 0.16 -7.76
N ALA A 428 -7.44 0.70 -7.93
CA ALA A 428 -8.61 0.22 -7.21
C ALA A 428 -8.95 -1.25 -7.57
N GLY A 429 -8.61 -1.69 -8.79
CA GLY A 429 -8.83 -3.06 -9.25
C GLY A 429 -8.19 -4.14 -8.37
N GLU A 430 -7.10 -3.84 -7.67
CA GLU A 430 -6.37 -4.80 -6.83
C GLU A 430 -7.21 -5.31 -5.65
N TYR A 431 -8.08 -4.47 -5.06
CA TYR A 431 -8.88 -4.85 -3.89
C TYR A 431 -9.83 -6.01 -4.16
N THR A 432 -10.41 -6.05 -5.36
CA THR A 432 -11.39 -7.08 -5.72
C THR A 432 -10.74 -8.45 -5.79
N THR A 433 -9.57 -8.53 -6.43
CA THR A 433 -8.80 -9.78 -6.51
C THR A 433 -8.22 -10.17 -5.16
N TRP A 434 -7.66 -9.20 -4.42
CA TRP A 434 -7.13 -9.43 -3.08
C TRP A 434 -8.20 -10.01 -2.14
N PHE A 435 -9.41 -9.45 -2.17
CA PHE A 435 -10.55 -9.96 -1.41
C PHE A 435 -10.97 -11.36 -1.88
N LEU A 436 -11.03 -11.62 -3.19
CA LEU A 436 -11.40 -12.93 -3.75
C LEU A 436 -10.43 -14.02 -3.30
N VAL A 437 -9.12 -13.76 -3.39
CA VAL A 437 -8.08 -14.70 -2.94
C VAL A 437 -8.21 -14.90 -1.42
N GLY A 438 -8.42 -13.82 -0.67
CA GLY A 438 -8.66 -13.86 0.77
C GLY A 438 -9.88 -14.71 1.14
N PHE A 439 -10.98 -14.62 0.39
CA PHE A 439 -12.19 -15.43 0.57
C PHE A 439 -11.91 -16.91 0.28
N ILE A 440 -11.24 -17.24 -0.82
CA ILE A 440 -10.92 -18.62 -1.17
C ILE A 440 -10.05 -19.27 -0.08
N PHE A 441 -9.00 -18.59 0.38
CA PHE A 441 -8.09 -19.17 1.37
C PHE A 441 -8.66 -19.15 2.78
N ASN A 442 -9.18 -18.01 3.25
CA ASN A 442 -9.55 -17.84 4.66
C ASN A 442 -11.01 -18.20 4.97
N PHE A 443 -11.88 -18.35 3.97
CA PHE A 443 -13.25 -18.81 4.18
C PHE A 443 -13.46 -20.23 3.65
N ILE A 444 -13.16 -20.49 2.37
CA ILE A 444 -13.42 -21.81 1.76
C ILE A 444 -12.42 -22.84 2.25
N LEU A 445 -11.11 -22.64 2.00
CA LEU A 445 -10.08 -23.61 2.37
C LEU A 445 -9.98 -23.79 3.88
N TYR A 446 -10.14 -22.71 4.64
CA TYR A 446 -10.21 -22.78 6.11
C TYR A 446 -11.36 -23.68 6.61
N ARG A 447 -12.55 -23.63 5.99
CA ARG A 447 -13.75 -24.36 6.46
C ARG A 447 -13.86 -25.78 5.90
N TYR A 448 -13.50 -26.01 4.64
CA TYR A 448 -13.66 -27.31 3.97
C TYR A 448 -12.38 -28.14 3.89
N ALA A 449 -11.20 -27.51 3.98
CA ALA A 449 -9.90 -28.16 3.87
C ALA A 449 -8.94 -27.70 4.98
N HIS A 450 -9.42 -27.59 6.22
CA HIS A 450 -8.67 -27.02 7.36
C HIS A 450 -7.27 -27.65 7.53
N ALA A 451 -7.15 -28.97 7.40
CA ALA A 451 -5.87 -29.68 7.51
C ALA A 451 -4.84 -29.26 6.43
N TRP A 452 -5.31 -28.90 5.23
CA TRP A 452 -4.43 -28.34 4.19
C TRP A 452 -4.05 -26.91 4.51
N TRP A 453 -5.03 -26.09 4.92
CA TRP A 453 -4.82 -24.68 5.23
C TRP A 453 -3.80 -24.50 6.36
N GLU A 454 -3.97 -25.21 7.46
CA GLU A 454 -3.08 -25.14 8.62
C GLU A 454 -1.63 -25.54 8.28
N LYS A 455 -1.46 -26.52 7.40
CA LYS A 455 -0.15 -27.06 7.03
C LYS A 455 0.57 -26.24 5.95
N TYR A 456 -0.16 -25.79 4.93
CA TYR A 456 0.44 -25.28 3.69
C TYR A 456 0.12 -23.82 3.37
N ALA A 457 -0.91 -23.18 3.94
CA ALA A 457 -1.35 -21.85 3.48
C ALA A 457 -0.24 -20.78 3.56
N TYR A 458 0.47 -20.70 4.69
CA TYR A 458 1.58 -19.75 4.84
C TYR A 458 2.81 -20.13 3.99
N VAL A 459 3.06 -21.42 3.81
CA VAL A 459 4.15 -21.91 2.94
C VAL A 459 3.85 -21.57 1.48
N PHE A 460 2.59 -21.73 1.04
CA PHE A 460 2.12 -21.36 -0.29
C PHE A 460 2.33 -19.87 -0.56
N SER A 461 1.88 -19.00 0.36
CA SER A 461 2.08 -17.56 0.22
C SER A 461 3.56 -17.18 0.08
N ALA A 462 4.42 -17.76 0.91
CA ALA A 462 5.86 -17.50 0.85
C ALA A 462 6.47 -17.99 -0.47
N ALA A 463 6.11 -19.21 -0.90
CA ALA A 463 6.61 -19.80 -2.15
C ALA A 463 6.19 -19.00 -3.39
N MET A 464 4.94 -18.52 -3.44
CA MET A 464 4.45 -17.67 -4.53
C MET A 464 5.26 -16.37 -4.62
N SER A 465 5.48 -15.68 -3.49
CA SER A 465 6.30 -14.47 -3.47
C SER A 465 7.76 -14.73 -3.86
N CYS A 466 8.35 -15.86 -3.46
CA CYS A 466 9.70 -16.23 -3.88
C CYS A 466 9.81 -16.50 -5.38
N GLY A 467 8.86 -17.24 -5.97
CA GLY A 467 8.85 -17.54 -7.41
C GLY A 467 8.74 -16.29 -8.28
N VAL A 468 7.84 -15.36 -7.89
CA VAL A 468 7.71 -14.05 -8.53
C VAL A 468 9.01 -13.25 -8.44
N ALA A 469 9.61 -13.16 -7.25
CA ALA A 469 10.81 -12.36 -7.05
C ALA A 469 11.99 -12.84 -7.92
N ILE A 470 12.20 -14.16 -7.99
CA ILE A 470 13.26 -14.77 -8.82
C ILE A 470 12.98 -14.49 -10.30
N CYS A 471 11.76 -14.74 -10.78
CA CYS A 471 11.39 -14.53 -12.17
C CYS A 471 11.47 -13.03 -12.56
N GLY A 472 10.93 -12.15 -11.72
CA GLY A 472 10.97 -10.70 -11.94
C GLY A 472 12.39 -10.13 -11.98
N PHE A 473 13.30 -10.63 -11.14
CA PHE A 473 14.72 -10.26 -11.21
C PHE A 473 15.34 -10.63 -12.57
N ILE A 474 15.04 -11.84 -13.07
CA ILE A 474 15.52 -12.29 -14.39
C ILE A 474 14.93 -11.44 -15.52
N ILE A 475 13.62 -11.19 -15.51
CA ILE A 475 12.94 -10.35 -16.50
C ILE A 475 13.54 -8.94 -16.52
N PHE A 476 13.78 -8.35 -15.35
CA PHE A 476 14.34 -7.00 -15.26
C PHE A 476 15.76 -6.93 -15.87
N PHE A 477 16.70 -7.78 -15.41
CA PHE A 477 18.09 -7.70 -15.84
C PHE A 477 18.34 -8.22 -17.26
N MET A 478 17.63 -9.27 -17.69
CA MET A 478 17.83 -9.81 -19.04
C MET A 478 17.09 -9.01 -20.11
N LEU A 479 15.90 -8.47 -19.81
CA LEU A 479 14.99 -7.90 -20.83
C LEU A 479 14.78 -6.40 -20.62
N GLN A 480 14.17 -5.99 -19.52
CA GLN A 480 13.75 -4.59 -19.32
C GLN A 480 14.93 -3.61 -19.29
N ASN A 481 16.04 -3.98 -18.63
CA ASN A 481 17.24 -3.15 -18.55
C ASN A 481 17.95 -3.00 -19.92
N ASN A 482 17.72 -3.93 -20.84
CA ASN A 482 18.28 -3.89 -22.19
C ASN A 482 17.30 -3.33 -23.23
N ASN A 483 16.17 -2.76 -22.80
CA ASN A 483 15.07 -2.27 -23.65
C ASN A 483 14.54 -3.34 -24.63
N ILE A 484 14.59 -4.62 -24.24
CA ILE A 484 13.98 -5.71 -25.00
C ILE A 484 12.55 -5.83 -24.51
N GLU A 485 11.61 -5.43 -25.35
CA GLU A 485 10.17 -5.52 -25.09
C GLU A 485 9.55 -6.65 -25.92
N PHE A 486 8.51 -7.27 -25.37
CA PHE A 486 7.72 -8.25 -26.11
C PHE A 486 6.92 -7.51 -27.21
N PRO A 487 6.79 -8.05 -28.44
CA PRO A 487 6.06 -7.38 -29.51
C PRO A 487 4.64 -6.97 -29.08
N GLU A 488 4.17 -5.80 -29.51
CA GLU A 488 2.80 -5.37 -29.22
C GLU A 488 1.77 -6.30 -29.88
N TRP A 489 0.83 -6.81 -29.08
CA TRP A 489 -0.27 -7.66 -29.53
C TRP A 489 -1.44 -7.50 -28.56
N TRP A 490 -2.59 -8.09 -28.87
CA TRP A 490 -3.79 -8.02 -28.02
C TRP A 490 -3.53 -8.23 -26.51
N GLY A 491 -2.67 -9.19 -26.15
CA GLY A 491 -2.36 -9.52 -24.76
C GLY A 491 -1.44 -8.52 -24.03
N THR A 492 -0.93 -7.48 -24.69
CA THR A 492 -0.20 -6.41 -24.00
C THR A 492 -1.13 -5.42 -23.31
N GLY A 493 -2.42 -5.41 -23.65
CA GLY A 493 -3.42 -4.56 -23.00
C GLY A 493 -3.28 -3.07 -23.33
N GLY A 494 -2.53 -2.73 -24.38
CA GLY A 494 -2.35 -1.36 -24.86
C GLY A 494 -1.68 -0.41 -23.84
N PRO A 495 -1.89 0.91 -23.96
CA PRO A 495 -1.19 1.92 -23.15
C PRO A 495 -1.43 1.79 -21.64
N THR A 496 -2.60 1.30 -21.24
CA THR A 496 -3.02 1.17 -19.84
C THR A 496 -2.74 -0.21 -19.26
N ARG A 497 -2.24 -1.17 -20.08
CA ARG A 497 -2.01 -2.59 -19.74
C ARG A 497 -3.25 -3.39 -19.32
N ASP A 498 -4.41 -2.75 -19.19
CA ASP A 498 -5.69 -3.37 -18.80
C ASP A 498 -6.72 -3.36 -19.94
N GLY A 499 -6.37 -2.82 -21.12
CA GLY A 499 -7.24 -2.72 -22.29
C GLY A 499 -8.26 -1.56 -22.25
N CYS A 500 -8.15 -0.65 -21.27
CA CYS A 500 -9.13 0.41 -21.01
C CYS A 500 -8.54 1.83 -21.16
N PRO A 501 -8.51 2.41 -22.36
CA PRO A 501 -7.80 3.67 -22.60
C PRO A 501 -8.44 4.90 -21.91
N LEU A 502 -9.73 4.84 -21.58
CA LEU A 502 -10.49 5.99 -21.04
C LEU A 502 -10.69 5.95 -19.52
N GLU A 503 -10.04 5.03 -18.80
CA GLU A 503 -10.22 4.90 -17.35
C GLU A 503 -9.74 6.12 -16.55
N ILE A 504 -8.70 6.81 -17.05
CA ILE A 504 -8.13 8.04 -16.48
C ILE A 504 -8.61 9.32 -17.21
N ALA A 505 -9.63 9.20 -18.07
CA ALA A 505 -10.23 10.36 -18.70
C ALA A 505 -11.09 11.15 -17.70
N ASN A 506 -11.25 12.45 -17.93
CA ASN A 506 -12.24 13.26 -17.23
C ASN A 506 -13.66 13.04 -17.80
N TYR A 507 -14.66 13.75 -17.28
CA TYR A 507 -16.05 13.58 -17.69
C TYR A 507 -16.28 13.87 -19.20
N SER A 508 -15.49 14.77 -19.78
CA SER A 508 -15.53 15.09 -21.22
C SER A 508 -14.76 14.10 -22.11
N GLY A 509 -14.15 13.06 -21.54
CA GLY A 509 -13.34 12.09 -22.28
C GLY A 509 -11.91 12.56 -22.59
N TYR A 510 -11.49 13.69 -22.00
CA TYR A 510 -10.13 14.19 -22.14
C TYR A 510 -9.22 13.51 -21.11
N VAL A 511 -8.15 12.89 -21.60
CA VAL A 511 -7.09 12.33 -20.75
C VAL A 511 -6.04 13.40 -20.56
N VAL A 512 -5.83 13.82 -19.31
CA VAL A 512 -4.78 14.81 -18.98
C VAL A 512 -3.42 14.10 -19.08
N THR A 513 -2.76 14.27 -20.22
CA THR A 513 -1.37 13.82 -20.44
C THR A 513 -0.43 14.96 -20.07
N GLY A 514 0.61 14.68 -19.28
CA GLY A 514 1.62 15.69 -18.95
C GLY A 514 2.75 15.13 -18.12
#